data_AF-A0A123T8J6-F1
#
_entry.id   AF-A0A123T8J6-F1
#
_cell.length_a   1.000
_cell.length_b   1.000
_cell.length_c   1.000
_cell.angle_alpha   90.00
_cell.angle_beta   90.00
_cell.angle_gamma   90.00
#
_symmetry.space_group_name_H-M   'P 1'
#
loop_
_entity.id
_entity.type
_entity.pdbx_description
1 polymer ?
#
loop_
_entity_poly.entity_id
_entity_poly.type
_entity_poly.pdbx_seq_one_letter_code
_entity_poly.pdbx_strand_id
1 'polypeptide(L)' 'MTNEKLGVLLVDVPEPRIWDYFYLAVIASHTDIGSTNRLDDMLKYAYRCTQEEAKKYPQFKWVALEELT' A
#
# COMPACT_ATOMS: atom_id res chain seq x y z
N MET A 1 -6.03 23.65 -6.92
CA MET A 1 -6.23 22.19 -6.91
C MET A 1 -4.86 21.58 -6.94
N THR A 2 -4.37 21.10 -5.80
CA THR A 2 -3.10 20.39 -5.75
C THR A 2 -3.27 19.06 -6.50
N ASN A 3 -2.42 18.80 -7.49
CA ASN A 3 -2.30 17.49 -8.15
C ASN A 3 -1.70 16.51 -7.13
N GLU A 4 -2.48 16.12 -6.14
CA GLU A 4 -2.03 15.19 -5.11
C GLU A 4 -2.00 13.79 -5.71
N LYS A 5 -0.79 13.23 -5.79
CA LYS A 5 -0.59 11.87 -6.29
C LYS A 5 -1.15 10.87 -5.29
N LEU A 6 -1.80 9.84 -5.83
CA LEU A 6 -2.24 8.70 -5.05
C LEU A 6 -1.16 7.62 -5.07
N GLY A 7 -1.05 6.94 -3.94
CA GLY A 7 -0.17 5.79 -3.78
C GLY A 7 -0.80 4.76 -2.86
N VAL A 8 -0.03 3.72 -2.57
CA VAL A 8 -0.37 2.65 -1.64
C VAL A 8 0.70 2.54 -0.56
N LEU A 9 0.35 1.93 0.56
CA LEU A 9 1.26 1.71 1.69
C LEU A 9 1.74 0.26 1.68
N LEU A 10 3.01 0.05 1.34
CA LEU A 10 3.66 -1.26 1.33
C LEU A 10 4.41 -1.52 2.64
N VAL A 11 4.48 -2.79 3.03
CA VAL A 11 5.27 -3.26 4.15
C VAL A 11 6.60 -3.79 3.63
N ASP A 12 7.70 -3.32 4.21
CA ASP A 12 9.02 -3.87 3.92
C ASP A 12 9.19 -5.18 4.70
N VAL A 13 9.24 -6.30 3.99
CA VAL A 13 9.36 -7.64 4.57
C VAL A 13 10.68 -8.26 4.10
N PRO A 14 11.61 -8.57 5.02
CA PRO A 14 12.90 -9.15 4.67
C PRO A 14 12.74 -10.55 4.09
N GLU A 15 13.70 -10.98 3.29
CA GLU A 15 13.76 -12.35 2.79
C GLU A 15 14.04 -13.37 3.92
N PRO A 16 13.56 -14.62 3.79
CA PRO A 16 12.74 -15.14 2.69
C PRO A 16 11.25 -14.77 2.85
N ARG A 17 10.59 -14.39 1.74
CA ARG A 17 9.14 -14.15 1.74
C ARG A 17 8.37 -15.05 0.76
N ILE A 18 7.17 -15.47 1.19
CA ILE A 18 6.25 -16.29 0.40
C ILE A 18 5.45 -15.43 -0.58
N TRP A 19 5.20 -14.17 -0.21
CA TRP A 19 4.40 -13.22 -0.98
C TRP A 19 5.27 -12.10 -1.56
N ASP A 20 4.96 -11.69 -2.79
CA ASP A 20 5.65 -10.58 -3.45
C ASP A 20 5.26 -9.22 -2.87
N TYR A 21 3.99 -9.07 -2.46
CA TYR A 21 3.44 -7.83 -1.92
C TYR A 21 2.86 -8.02 -0.53
N PHE A 22 3.21 -7.10 0.37
CA PHE A 22 2.58 -6.90 1.66
C PHE A 22 2.14 -5.44 1.75
N TYR A 23 0.90 -5.17 2.15
CA TYR A 23 0.32 -3.83 2.05
C TYR A 23 -0.72 -3.56 3.14
N LEU A 24 -0.92 -2.30 3.47
CA LEU A 24 -2.03 -1.89 4.34
C LEU A 24 -3.34 -1.98 3.55
N ALA A 25 -4.31 -2.72 4.08
CA ALA A 25 -5.69 -2.77 3.61
C ALA A 25 -6.61 -2.07 4.62
N VAL A 26 -7.68 -1.44 4.15
CA VAL A 26 -8.76 -0.92 5.00
C VAL A 26 -10.00 -1.77 4.74
N ILE A 27 -10.42 -2.51 5.76
CA ILE A 27 -11.58 -3.39 5.71
C ILE A 27 -12.64 -2.83 6.66
N ALA A 28 -13.66 -2.20 6.09
CA ALA A 28 -14.72 -1.50 6.83
C ALA A 28 -14.16 -0.48 7.85
N SER A 29 -14.19 -0.80 9.13
CA SER A 29 -13.79 0.09 10.24
C SER A 29 -12.39 -0.16 10.79
N HIS A 30 -11.65 -1.14 10.27
CA HIS A 30 -10.30 -1.46 10.74
C HIS A 30 -9.31 -1.56 9.58
N THR A 31 -8.02 -1.46 9.95
CA THR A 31 -6.90 -1.67 9.04
C THR A 31 -6.31 -3.06 9.26
N ASP A 32 -5.89 -3.73 8.19
CA ASP A 32 -5.23 -5.03 8.24
C ASP A 32 -4.03 -5.06 7.29
N ILE A 33 -3.16 -6.06 7.41
CA ILE A 33 -2.06 -6.29 6.48
C ILE A 33 -2.48 -7.37 5.49
N GLY A 34 -2.65 -6.97 4.22
CA GLY A 34 -2.87 -7.89 3.12
C GLY A 34 -1.56 -8.41 2.54
N SER A 35 -1.61 -9.59 1.92
CA SER A 35 -0.49 -10.17 1.19
C SER A 35 -0.94 -10.92 -0.06
N THR A 36 -0.22 -10.78 -1.16
CA THR A 36 -0.52 -11.46 -2.44
C THR A 36 0.71 -11.52 -3.34
N ASN A 37 0.69 -12.42 -4.32
CA ASN A 37 1.66 -12.45 -5.44
C ASN A 37 1.17 -11.67 -6.67
N ARG A 38 -0.05 -11.13 -6.61
CA ARG A 38 -0.74 -10.52 -7.74
C ARG A 38 -0.82 -9.00 -7.56
N LEU A 39 -0.15 -8.27 -8.45
CA LEU A 39 -0.15 -6.81 -8.43
C LEU A 39 -1.56 -6.22 -8.56
N ASP A 40 -2.40 -6.80 -9.41
CA ASP A 40 -3.80 -6.38 -9.60
C ASP A 40 -4.63 -6.56 -8.33
N ASP A 41 -4.42 -7.64 -7.57
CA ASP A 41 -5.07 -7.83 -6.28
C ASP A 41 -4.57 -6.81 -5.25
N MET A 42 -3.26 -6.58 -5.18
CA MET A 42 -2.69 -5.56 -4.28
C MET A 42 -3.29 -4.18 -4.60
N LEU A 43 -3.30 -3.75 -5.86
CA LEU A 43 -3.85 -2.46 -6.27
C LEU A 43 -5.35 -2.33 -5.99
N LYS A 44 -6.09 -3.45 -6.00
CA LYS A 44 -7.52 -3.48 -5.73
C LYS A 44 -7.84 -3.35 -4.23
N TYR A 45 -7.05 -3.97 -3.37
CA TYR A 45 -7.35 -4.08 -1.94
C TYR A 45 -6.50 -3.16 -1.04
N ALA A 46 -5.39 -2.63 -1.54
CA ALA A 46 -4.54 -1.73 -0.78
C ALA A 46 -5.21 -0.38 -0.50
N TYR A 47 -4.87 0.18 0.66
CA TYR A 47 -5.28 1.52 1.05
C TYR A 47 -4.65 2.55 0.11
N ARG A 48 -5.49 3.20 -0.70
CA ARG A 48 -5.09 4.28 -1.59
C ARG A 48 -5.12 5.59 -0.83
N CYS A 49 -3.99 6.27 -0.77
CA CYS A 49 -3.85 7.50 -0.01
C CYS A 49 -2.85 8.47 -0.65
N THR A 50 -2.98 9.74 -0.32
CA THR A 50 -1.99 10.76 -0.68
C THR A 50 -0.74 10.63 0.16
N GLN A 51 0.35 11.28 -0.26
CA GLN A 51 1.59 11.30 0.51
C GLN A 51 1.42 12.00 1.88
N GLU A 52 0.49 12.95 2.01
CA GLU A 52 0.18 13.59 3.30
C GLU A 52 -0.58 12.64 4.24
N GLU A 53 -1.55 11.89 3.72
CA GLU A 53 -2.27 10.88 4.49
C GLU A 53 -1.34 9.74 4.95
N ALA A 54 -0.38 9.35 4.11
CA ALA A 54 0.63 8.35 4.42
C ALA A 54 1.46 8.68 5.67
N LYS A 55 1.63 9.97 6.00
CA LYS A 55 2.35 10.41 7.21
C LYS A 55 1.70 9.89 8.51
N LYS A 56 0.42 9.51 8.49
CA LYS A 56 -0.25 8.86 9.63
C LYS A 56 0.31 7.46 9.92
N TYR A 57 0.98 6.86 8.94
CA TYR A 57 1.50 5.50 9.00
C TYR A 57 3.00 5.46 8.65
N PRO A 58 3.87 6.06 9.47
CA PRO A 58 5.30 6.18 9.17
C PRO A 58 6.05 4.84 9.05
N GLN A 59 5.45 3.74 9.52
CA GLN A 59 6.01 2.39 9.42
C GLN A 59 5.86 1.77 8.02
N PHE A 60 5.02 2.33 7.15
CA PHE A 60 4.82 1.81 5.80
C PHE A 60 5.53 2.67 4.76
N LYS A 61 5.94 2.03 3.68
CA LYS A 61 6.51 2.70 2.51
C LYS A 61 5.37 3.14 1.60
N TRP A 62 5.18 4.45 1.45
CA TRP A 62 4.28 4.98 0.42
C TRP A 62 4.93 4.81 -0.96
N VAL A 63 4.19 4.23 -1.90
CA VAL A 63 4.61 4.04 -3.29
C VAL A 63 3.54 4.62 -4.20
N ALA A 64 3.96 5.48 -5.13
CA ALA A 64 3.05 6.12 -6.07
C ALA A 64 2.41 5.09 -7.01
N LEU A 65 1.13 5.26 -7.37
CA LEU A 65 0.44 4.34 -8.28
C LEU A 65 1.11 4.31 -9.67
N GLU A 66 1.71 5.42 -10.11
CA GLU A 66 2.40 5.52 -11.39
C GLU A 66 3.75 4.78 -11.42
N GLU A 67 4.28 4.38 -10.27
CA GLU A 67 5.49 3.55 -10.15
C GLU A 67 5.16 2.05 -10.14
N LEU A 68 3.86 1.70 -10.06
CA LEU A 68 3.34 0.34 -9.97
C LEU A 68 2.69 -0.12 -11.30
N THR A 69 3.00 0.55 -12.41
CA THR A 69 2.52 0.22 -13.77
C THR A 69 3.51 -0.59 -14.57
#